data_AF-A0A6A4ANV0-F1
#
_entry.id   AF-A0A6A4ANV0-F1
#
_cell.length_a   1.000
_cell.length_b   1.000
_cell.length_c   1.000
_cell.angle_alpha   90.00
_cell.angle_beta   90.00
_cell.angle_gamma   90.00
#
_symmetry.space_group_name_H-M   'P 1'
#
loop_
_entity.id
_entity.type
_entity.pdbx_description
1 polymer ?
#
loop_
_entity_poly.entity_id
_entity_poly.type
_entity_poly.pdbx_seq_one_letter_code
_entity_poly.pdbx_strand_id
1 'polypeptide(L)'
;MVNVVRGDRRHHVDKASSLCDCEFSATLKLPCRHMILYRKHAGILLVIPYASIQSRWLRAGSPDAVLPTVDMPLRVFTRRDEVARKKQMTEKDKFKRAQNVLGRISSELTELTDDTFERAIGNLEAWWDGLRQGKTDVATEDAADDGSQVEPTQVGSNTEE
;
A
#
# COMPACT_ATOMS: atom_id res chain seq x y z
N MET A 1 -14.22 -22.08 -18.17
CA MET A 1 -13.78 -20.66 -18.09
C MET A 1 -14.05 -20.08 -16.71
N VAL A 2 -13.22 -19.14 -16.26
CA VAL A 2 -13.34 -18.37 -15.00
C VAL A 2 -12.97 -16.91 -15.25
N ASN A 3 -13.75 -16.00 -14.67
CA ASN A 3 -13.47 -14.56 -14.71
C ASN A 3 -12.58 -14.17 -13.54
N VAL A 4 -11.43 -13.58 -13.83
CA VAL A 4 -10.53 -12.98 -12.83
C VAL A 4 -10.58 -11.47 -13.01
N VAL A 5 -10.94 -10.76 -11.93
CA VAL A 5 -11.05 -9.30 -11.93
C VAL A 5 -9.91 -8.71 -11.09
N ARG A 6 -9.23 -7.70 -11.63
CA ARG A 6 -8.20 -6.94 -10.92
C ARG A 6 -8.36 -5.45 -11.22
N GLY A 7 -8.94 -4.71 -10.28
CA GLY A 7 -9.41 -3.34 -10.54
C GLY A 7 -10.51 -3.36 -11.59
N ASP A 8 -10.44 -2.46 -12.57
CA ASP A 8 -11.45 -2.35 -13.64
C ASP A 8 -11.24 -3.33 -14.79
N ARG A 9 -10.15 -4.11 -14.78
CA ARG A 9 -9.84 -5.07 -15.83
C ARG A 9 -10.35 -6.46 -15.49
N ARG A 10 -11.07 -7.05 -16.46
CA ARG A 10 -11.59 -8.43 -16.41
C ARG A 10 -10.82 -9.29 -17.41
N HIS A 11 -10.36 -10.44 -16.94
CA HIS A 11 -9.62 -11.42 -17.73
C HIS A 11 -10.25 -12.80 -17.59
N HIS A 12 -10.26 -13.55 -18.69
CA HIS A 12 -10.78 -14.90 -18.74
C HIS A 12 -9.64 -15.89 -18.62
N VAL A 13 -9.78 -16.84 -17.68
CA VAL A 13 -8.88 -17.99 -17.52
C VAL A 13 -9.65 -19.25 -17.90
N ASP A 14 -9.12 -20.01 -18.85
CA ASP A 14 -9.64 -21.33 -19.15
C ASP A 14 -9.20 -22.34 -18.08
N LYS A 15 -10.15 -23.14 -17.60
CA LYS A 15 -9.93 -24.15 -16.56
C LYS A 15 -9.15 -25.35 -17.11
N ALA A 16 -9.38 -25.70 -18.37
CA ALA A 16 -8.78 -26.89 -18.99
C ALA A 16 -7.35 -26.60 -19.46
N SER A 17 -7.18 -25.56 -20.28
CA SER A 17 -5.87 -25.20 -20.82
C SER A 17 -4.99 -24.39 -19.85
N SER A 18 -5.54 -23.90 -18.74
CA SER A 18 -4.86 -22.96 -17.82
C SER A 18 -4.32 -21.69 -18.51
N LEU A 19 -4.90 -21.32 -19.66
CA LEU A 19 -4.52 -20.13 -20.41
C LEU A 19 -5.41 -18.95 -20.05
N CYS A 20 -4.82 -17.75 -20.09
CA CYS A 20 -5.53 -16.50 -19.88
C CYS A 20 -5.54 -15.68 -21.18
N ASP A 21 -6.58 -14.88 -21.36
CA ASP A 21 -6.71 -13.92 -22.48
C ASP A 21 -5.91 -12.62 -22.29
N CYS A 22 -5.27 -12.40 -21.13
CA CYS A 22 -4.51 -11.19 -20.88
C CYS A 22 -3.27 -11.10 -21.78
N GLU A 23 -2.85 -9.87 -22.11
CA GLU A 23 -1.70 -9.59 -22.99
C GLU A 23 -0.44 -10.38 -22.61
N PHE A 24 -0.10 -10.47 -21.32
CA PHE A 24 1.05 -11.25 -20.85
C PHE A 24 0.97 -12.72 -21.26
N SER A 25 -0.20 -13.35 -21.11
CA SER A 25 -0.42 -14.75 -21.48
C SER A 25 -0.42 -14.93 -23.00
N ALA A 26 -0.99 -13.96 -23.73
CA ALA A 26 -0.98 -13.96 -25.19
C ALA A 26 0.45 -13.88 -25.76
N THR A 27 1.27 -12.95 -25.25
CA THR A 27 2.62 -12.67 -25.75
C THR A 27 3.64 -13.69 -25.24
N LEU A 28 3.67 -13.91 -23.92
CA LEU A 28 4.70 -14.76 -23.31
C LEU A 28 4.31 -16.23 -23.30
N LYS A 29 3.03 -16.59 -23.48
CA LYS A 29 2.56 -17.99 -23.40
C LYS A 29 3.06 -18.70 -22.13
N LEU A 30 3.08 -17.95 -21.03
CA LEU A 30 3.45 -18.38 -19.70
C LEU A 30 2.27 -18.16 -18.74
N PRO A 31 2.18 -18.92 -17.63
CA PRO A 31 1.25 -18.66 -16.55
C PRO A 31 1.27 -17.19 -16.10
N CYS A 32 0.19 -16.46 -16.36
CA CYS A 32 0.07 -15.08 -15.93
C CYS A 32 -0.36 -14.99 -14.47
N ARG A 33 -0.27 -13.80 -13.88
CA ARG A 33 -0.75 -13.52 -12.52
C ARG A 33 -2.22 -13.91 -12.32
N HIS A 34 -3.08 -13.74 -13.33
CA HIS A 34 -4.50 -14.10 -13.22
C HIS A 34 -4.71 -15.60 -13.07
N MET A 35 -3.98 -16.41 -13.83
CA MET A 35 -4.00 -17.86 -13.71
C MET A 35 -3.49 -18.31 -12.34
N ILE A 36 -2.40 -17.73 -11.85
CA ILE A 36 -1.85 -18.02 -10.51
C ILE A 36 -2.87 -17.68 -9.41
N LEU A 37 -3.51 -16.51 -9.51
CA LEU A 37 -4.56 -16.09 -8.57
C LEU A 37 -5.76 -17.05 -8.58
N TYR A 38 -6.23 -17.44 -9.78
CA TYR A 38 -7.30 -18.41 -9.92
C TYR A 38 -6.94 -19.75 -9.26
N ARG A 39 -5.76 -20.32 -9.58
CA ARG A 39 -5.32 -21.61 -9.01
C ARG A 39 -5.21 -21.56 -7.49
N LYS A 40 -4.66 -20.46 -6.96
CA LYS A 40 -4.61 -20.22 -5.51
C LYS A 40 -6.00 -20.21 -4.87
N HIS A 41 -6.96 -19.51 -5.49
CA HIS A 41 -8.33 -19.44 -4.98
C HIS A 41 -9.06 -20.78 -5.08
N ALA A 42 -8.82 -21.54 -6.15
CA ALA A 42 -9.42 -22.85 -6.37
C ALA A 42 -8.76 -23.98 -5.56
N GLY A 43 -7.79 -23.66 -4.68
CA GLY A 43 -7.05 -24.66 -3.91
C GLY A 43 -6.17 -25.60 -4.77
N ILE A 44 -5.90 -25.22 -6.01
CA ILE A 44 -5.10 -26.01 -6.95
C ILE A 44 -3.62 -25.75 -6.66
N LEU A 45 -2.82 -26.82 -6.64
CA LEU A 45 -1.35 -26.74 -6.52
C LEU A 45 -0.78 -25.69 -7.48
N LEU A 46 0.03 -24.79 -6.92
CA LEU A 46 0.75 -23.73 -7.65
C LEU A 46 1.92 -24.28 -8.48
N VAL A 47 2.11 -25.59 -8.50
CA VAL A 47 3.02 -26.26 -9.42
C VAL A 47 2.53 -25.97 -10.84
N ILE A 48 3.32 -25.22 -11.59
CA ILE A 48 3.06 -24.94 -13.00
C ILE A 48 3.30 -26.26 -13.76
N PRO A 49 2.30 -26.82 -14.45
CA PRO A 49 2.52 -28.01 -15.25
C PRO A 49 3.54 -27.70 -16.35
N TYR A 50 4.54 -28.57 -16.52
CA TYR A 50 5.58 -28.39 -17.53
C TYR A 50 4.98 -28.30 -18.94
N ALA A 51 3.91 -29.06 -19.20
CA ALA A 51 3.14 -29.01 -20.45
C ALA A 51 2.49 -27.64 -20.74
N SER A 52 2.32 -26.78 -19.73
CA SER A 52 1.79 -25.43 -19.90
C SER A 52 2.86 -24.40 -20.25
N ILE A 53 4.15 -24.80 -20.27
CA ILE A 53 5.28 -23.93 -20.60
C ILE A 53 5.68 -24.21 -22.04
N GLN A 54 5.66 -23.20 -22.90
CA GLN A 54 6.07 -23.39 -24.29
C GLN A 54 7.58 -23.65 -24.42
N SER A 55 7.94 -24.50 -25.38
CA SER A 55 9.31 -25.00 -25.56
C SER A 55 10.38 -23.92 -25.67
N ARG A 56 10.06 -22.73 -26.17
CA ARG A 56 11.01 -21.60 -26.23
C ARG A 56 11.51 -21.13 -24.86
N TRP A 57 10.76 -21.40 -23.80
CA TRP A 57 11.13 -21.06 -22.42
C TRP A 57 11.82 -22.22 -21.70
N LEU A 58 11.85 -23.39 -22.32
CA LEU A 58 12.54 -24.55 -21.80
C LEU A 58 14.02 -24.45 -22.15
N ARG A 59 14.88 -24.86 -21.22
CA ARG A 59 16.31 -24.94 -21.46
C ARG A 59 16.58 -25.95 -22.58
N ALA A 60 17.46 -25.60 -23.52
CA ALA A 60 18.05 -26.58 -24.42
C ALA A 60 19.05 -27.43 -23.63
N GLY A 61 18.76 -28.71 -23.42
CA GLY A 61 19.63 -29.65 -22.72
C GLY A 61 18.88 -30.74 -21.96
N SER A 62 19.62 -31.73 -21.46
CA SER A 62 19.06 -32.79 -20.61
C SER A 62 18.52 -32.21 -19.29
N PRO A 63 17.36 -32.65 -18.79
CA PRO A 63 16.85 -32.28 -17.46
C PRO A 63 17.84 -32.55 -16.33
N ASP A 64 18.71 -33.56 -16.50
CA ASP A 64 19.68 -34.02 -15.50
C ASP A 64 21.05 -33.35 -15.63
N ALA A 65 21.18 -32.34 -16.50
CA ALA A 65 22.43 -31.62 -16.64
C ALA A 65 22.80 -30.92 -15.31
N VAL A 66 23.99 -31.21 -14.79
CA VAL A 66 24.53 -30.59 -13.58
C VAL A 66 24.60 -29.08 -13.81
N LEU A 67 23.79 -28.33 -13.06
CA LEU A 67 23.78 -26.88 -13.11
C LEU A 67 24.95 -26.34 -12.28
N PRO A 68 25.71 -25.35 -12.79
CA PRO A 68 26.70 -24.68 -11.96
C PRO A 68 26.01 -24.05 -10.75
N THR A 69 26.55 -24.29 -9.56
CA THR A 69 26.03 -23.72 -8.32
C THR A 69 26.19 -22.20 -8.37
N VAL A 70 25.07 -21.49 -8.52
CA VAL A 70 25.04 -20.02 -8.44
C VAL A 70 24.65 -19.66 -7.01
N ASP A 71 25.61 -19.15 -6.23
CA ASP A 71 25.31 -18.59 -4.91
C ASP A 71 24.72 -17.19 -5.08
N MET A 72 23.41 -17.15 -5.31
CA MET A 72 22.64 -15.91 -5.34
C MET A 72 21.70 -15.91 -4.13
N PRO A 73 21.87 -15.01 -3.15
CA PRO A 73 20.98 -14.96 -1.99
C PRO A 73 19.58 -14.55 -2.45
N LEU A 74 18.67 -15.53 -2.51
CA LEU A 74 17.25 -15.31 -2.76
C LEU A 74 16.65 -14.57 -1.56
N ARG A 75 16.44 -13.25 -1.70
CA ARG A 75 15.64 -12.49 -0.73
C ARG A 75 14.16 -12.77 -0.95
N VAL A 76 13.63 -13.75 -0.21
CA VAL A 76 12.20 -14.04 -0.14
C VAL A 76 11.59 -13.16 0.94
N PHE A 77 10.88 -12.10 0.52
CA PHE A 77 10.09 -11.29 1.45
C PHE A 77 8.75 -12.00 1.68
N THR A 78 8.50 -12.42 2.93
CA THR A 78 7.19 -12.99 3.26
C THR A 78 6.25 -11.85 3.65
N ARG A 79 4.97 -11.93 3.26
CA ARG A 79 3.95 -10.92 3.59
C ARG A 79 3.83 -10.66 5.09
N ARG A 80 4.26 -11.61 5.94
CA ARG A 80 4.32 -11.46 7.40
C ARG A 80 5.28 -10.34 7.82
N ASP A 81 6.37 -10.15 7.07
CA ASP A 81 7.36 -9.11 7.31
C ASP A 81 6.84 -7.70 7.01
N GLU A 82 5.88 -7.58 6.08
CA GLU A 82 5.22 -6.30 5.79
C GLU A 82 4.16 -5.90 6.82
N VAL A 83 3.51 -6.88 7.45
CA VAL A 83 2.45 -6.61 8.46
C VAL A 83 3.04 -6.43 9.86
N ALA A 84 4.18 -7.08 10.17
CA ALA A 84 4.87 -6.94 11.45
C ALA A 84 5.73 -5.68 11.54
N ARG A 85 6.18 -5.12 10.41
CA ARG A 85 6.62 -3.73 10.38
C ARG A 85 5.38 -2.85 10.39
N LYS A 86 4.94 -2.42 11.58
CA LYS A 86 4.51 -1.02 11.74
C LYS A 86 5.54 -0.22 10.96
N LYS A 87 5.17 0.31 9.79
CA LYS A 87 6.11 0.96 8.87
C LYS A 87 6.75 2.09 9.65
N GLN A 88 7.90 1.84 10.28
CA GLN A 88 8.73 2.89 10.83
C GLN A 88 9.00 3.78 9.63
N MET A 89 8.40 4.97 9.63
CA MET A 89 8.60 5.91 8.54
C MET A 89 10.10 6.12 8.44
N THR A 90 10.68 5.75 7.30
CA THR A 90 12.07 6.06 7.04
C THR A 90 12.23 7.58 7.04
N GLU A 91 13.42 8.08 7.33
CA GLU A 91 13.69 9.52 7.28
C GLU A 91 13.27 10.13 5.93
N LYS A 92 13.51 9.40 4.85
CA LYS A 92 13.07 9.74 3.49
C LYS A 92 11.54 9.84 3.37
N ASP A 93 10.79 8.92 3.99
CA ASP A 93 9.33 8.96 3.99
C ASP A 93 8.81 10.16 4.80
N LYS A 94 9.43 10.47 5.94
CA LYS A 94 9.10 11.64 6.77
C LYS A 94 9.33 12.93 5.99
N PHE A 95 10.52 13.06 5.39
CA PHE A 95 10.89 14.23 4.58
C PHE A 95 9.94 14.46 3.41
N LYS A 96 9.64 13.41 2.62
CA LYS A 96 8.70 13.51 1.49
C LYS A 96 7.31 13.94 1.94
N ARG A 97 6.83 13.40 3.06
CA ARG A 97 5.51 13.76 3.59
C ARG A 97 5.47 15.20 4.09
N ALA A 98 6.52 15.66 4.78
CA ALA A 98 6.65 17.04 5.24
C ALA A 98 6.68 18.01 4.05
N GLN A 99 7.49 17.74 3.03
CA GLN A 99 7.58 18.55 1.81
C GLN A 99 6.24 18.67 1.08
N ASN A 100 5.47 17.57 1.00
CA ASN A 100 4.16 17.61 0.36
C ASN A 100 3.17 18.52 1.11
N VAL A 101 3.16 18.47 2.44
CA VAL A 101 2.29 19.33 3.27
C VAL A 101 2.74 20.78 3.19
N LEU A 102 4.04 21.05 3.32
CA LEU A 102 4.59 22.40 3.18
C LEU A 102 4.31 23.01 1.80
N GLY A 103 4.39 22.21 0.73
CA GLY A 103 4.03 22.65 -0.62
C GLY A 103 2.57 23.10 -0.71
N ARG A 104 1.65 22.35 -0.10
CA ARG A 104 0.22 22.74 -0.05
C ARG A 104 0.02 24.02 0.77
N ILE A 105 0.62 24.11 1.96
CA ILE A 105 0.53 25.31 2.80
C ILE A 105 1.06 26.54 2.04
N SER A 106 2.20 26.41 1.37
CA SER A 106 2.78 27.49 0.56
C SER A 106 1.83 27.98 -0.53
N SER A 107 1.20 27.05 -1.28
CA SER A 107 0.21 27.41 -2.29
C SER A 107 -0.99 28.17 -1.70
N GLU A 108 -1.56 27.68 -0.60
CA GLU A 108 -2.70 28.34 0.06
C GLU A 108 -2.33 29.73 0.59
N LEU A 109 -1.14 29.88 1.18
CA LEU A 109 -0.66 31.17 1.69
C LEU A 109 -0.55 32.22 0.57
N THR A 110 -0.10 31.84 -0.63
CA THR A 110 0.05 32.77 -1.75
C THR A 110 -1.27 33.29 -2.32
N GLU A 111 -2.40 32.68 -1.95
CA GLU A 111 -3.75 33.10 -2.39
C GLU A 111 -4.44 34.03 -1.36
N LEU A 112 -3.83 34.24 -0.18
CA LEU A 112 -4.34 35.11 0.87
C LEU A 112 -4.09 36.59 0.57
N THR A 113 -4.89 37.47 1.20
CA THR A 113 -4.63 38.91 1.18
C THR A 113 -3.48 39.26 2.11
N ASP A 114 -2.72 40.33 1.83
CA ASP A 114 -1.52 40.72 2.58
C ASP A 114 -1.72 40.71 4.11
N ASP A 115 -2.81 41.31 4.61
CA ASP A 115 -3.11 41.34 6.06
C ASP A 115 -3.36 39.95 6.67
N THR A 116 -3.98 39.05 5.90
CA THR A 116 -4.26 37.67 6.34
C THR A 116 -3.04 36.77 6.18
N PHE A 117 -2.20 37.03 5.18
CA PHE A 117 -0.91 36.37 4.99
C PHE A 117 0.05 36.70 6.14
N GLU A 118 0.20 37.97 6.52
CA GLU A 118 1.07 38.39 7.63
C GLU A 118 0.63 37.75 8.97
N ARG A 119 -0.67 37.65 9.22
CA ARG A 119 -1.18 36.93 10.40
C ARG A 119 -0.88 35.43 10.32
N ALA A 120 -1.11 34.81 9.15
CA ALA A 120 -0.90 33.39 8.96
C ALA A 120 0.58 32.98 9.05
N ILE A 121 1.50 33.81 8.51
CA ILE A 121 2.94 33.53 8.58
C ILE A 121 3.47 33.72 10.01
N GLY A 122 3.01 34.74 10.74
CA GLY A 122 3.37 34.91 12.16
C GLY A 122 2.96 33.72 13.03
N ASN A 123 1.77 33.15 12.77
CA ASN A 123 1.32 31.93 13.46
C ASN A 123 2.18 30.71 13.10
N LEU A 124 2.62 30.59 11.85
CA LEU A 124 3.52 29.51 11.41
C LEU A 124 4.92 29.64 12.02
N GLU A 125 5.44 30.86 12.17
CA GLU A 125 6.72 31.13 12.85
C GLU A 125 6.64 30.77 14.34
N ALA A 126 5.57 31.16 15.03
CA ALA A 126 5.34 30.79 16.42
C ALA A 126 5.24 29.26 16.60
N TRP A 127 4.53 28.58 15.70
CA TRP A 127 4.45 27.12 15.69
C TRP A 127 5.82 26.46 15.42
N TRP A 128 6.60 27.01 14.48
CA TRP A 128 7.95 26.53 14.16
C TRP A 128 8.91 26.64 15.36
N ASP A 129 8.83 27.72 16.13
CA ASP A 129 9.63 27.86 17.36
C ASP A 129 9.19 26.86 18.44
N GLY A 130 7.90 26.56 18.56
CA GLY A 130 7.38 25.47 19.38
C GLY A 130 7.91 24.11 18.95
N LEU A 131 7.96 23.85 17.64
CA LEU A 131 8.48 22.60 17.06
C LEU A 131 9.96 22.39 17.40
N ARG A 132 10.77 23.46 17.38
CA ARG A 132 12.19 23.42 17.78
C ARG A 132 12.38 23.06 19.25
N GLN A 133 11.41 23.40 20.09
CA GLN A 133 11.38 23.08 21.52
C GLN A 133 10.72 21.71 21.81
N GLY A 134 10.29 20.98 20.77
CA GLY A 134 9.65 19.67 20.91
C GLY A 134 8.15 19.69 21.19
N LYS A 135 7.49 20.86 21.15
CA LYS A 135 6.03 20.97 21.17
C LYS A 135 5.49 20.74 19.77
N THR A 136 4.55 19.79 19.63
CA THR A 136 3.96 19.45 18.32
C THR A 136 2.55 20.01 18.13
N ASP A 137 1.98 20.61 19.17
CA ASP A 137 0.62 21.14 19.13
C ASP A 137 0.58 22.44 18.31
N VAL A 138 -0.34 22.50 17.36
CA VAL A 138 -0.70 23.75 16.68
C VAL A 138 -1.64 24.47 17.64
N ALA A 139 -1.18 25.55 18.25
CA ALA A 139 -2.04 26.36 19.10
C ALA A 139 -3.20 26.91 18.25
N THR A 140 -4.41 26.44 18.53
CA THR A 140 -5.64 27.05 18.03
C THR A 140 -6.01 28.16 19.00
N GLU A 141 -6.02 29.40 18.51
CA GLU A 141 -6.65 30.50 19.23
C GLU A 141 -8.18 30.31 19.16
N ASP A 142 -8.73 29.47 20.05
CA ASP A 142 -10.13 29.59 20.45
C ASP A 142 -10.17 30.33 21.78
N ALA A 143 -10.60 31.58 21.71
CA ALA A 143 -10.85 32.43 22.84
C ALA A 143 -12.11 31.98 23.60
N ALA A 144 -11.98 31.93 24.93
CA ALA A 144 -13.01 32.14 25.97
C ALA A 144 -14.17 31.12 26.13
N ASP A 145 -14.08 30.38 27.25
CA ASP A 145 -15.07 30.33 28.36
C ASP A 145 -16.56 30.04 28.04
N ASP A 146 -17.04 28.85 28.41
CA ASP A 146 -18.05 28.69 29.48
C ASP A 146 -18.22 27.20 29.85
N GLY A 147 -18.34 26.94 31.14
CA GLY A 147 -18.38 25.60 31.71
C GLY A 147 -19.73 24.91 31.58
N SER A 148 -19.70 23.62 31.28
CA SER A 148 -20.58 22.67 31.98
C SER A 148 -20.05 21.26 31.88
N GLN A 149 -19.74 20.70 33.05
CA GLN A 149 -19.63 19.26 33.24
C GLN A 149 -20.93 18.59 32.80
N VAL A 150 -20.83 17.61 31.90
CA VAL A 150 -21.86 16.59 31.75
C VAL A 150 -21.22 15.22 31.95
N GLU A 151 -21.71 14.57 33.00
CA GLU A 151 -21.32 13.26 33.52
C GLU A 151 -21.38 12.13 32.46
N PRO A 152 -20.59 11.05 32.61
CA PRO A 152 -20.62 9.92 31.68
C PRO A 152 -21.86 9.06 31.90
N THR A 153 -22.70 8.93 30.88
CA THR A 153 -23.85 8.00 30.87
C THR A 153 -23.35 6.55 30.89
N GLN A 154 -23.66 5.83 31.98
CA GLN A 154 -23.46 4.38 32.09
C GLN A 154 -24.57 3.64 31.34
N VAL A 155 -24.18 2.62 30.56
CA VAL A 155 -25.11 1.71 29.87
C VAL A 155 -25.48 0.58 30.84
N GLY A 156 -26.73 0.56 31.29
CA GLY A 156 -27.31 -0.51 32.09
C GLY A 156 -27.65 -1.74 31.26
N SER A 157 -27.13 -2.89 31.67
CA SER A 157 -27.53 -4.22 31.25
C SER A 157 -28.91 -4.56 31.83
N ASN A 158 -29.91 -4.82 30.99
CA ASN A 158 -31.14 -5.48 31.42
C ASN A 158 -31.16 -6.92 30.90
N THR A 159 -31.22 -7.84 31.86
CA THR A 159 -31.58 -9.25 31.71
C THR A 159 -33.06 -9.40 32.09
N GLU A 160 -33.65 -10.52 31.65
CA GLU A 160 -34.94 -11.12 32.03
C GLU A 160 -36.11 -10.63 31.18
N GLU A 161 -36.85 -11.51 30.49
CA GLU A 161 -37.50 -12.73 31.01
C GLU A 161 -37.29 -14.01 30.16
#